data_AF-A0A1H8F029-F1
#
_entry.id   AF-A0A1H8F029-F1
#
_cell.length_a   1.000
_cell.length_b   1.000
_cell.length_c   1.000
_cell.angle_alpha   90.00
_cell.angle_beta   90.00
_cell.angle_gamma   90.00
#
_symmetry.space_group_name_H-M   'P 1'
#
loop_
_entity.id
_entity.type
_entity.pdbx_description
1 polymer ?
#
loop_
_entity_poly.entity_id
_entity_poly.type
_entity_poly.pdbx_seq_one_letter_code
_entity_poly.pdbx_strand_id
1 'polypeptide(L)'
;MNDITQNPERTNRASQPLQREELTRVRTEEPLTQQAMHMKSASGIVCPHCGTVNEPEALFCSSCGNAIGMSTCPNCGAAVEPDADFCESCRHYIRTDICSFCGAHLTGHEAFCPECGSPRGGIVCPVCHTLNDFSFCKQCGTPLTDEAHQLMTKIRELPEYKEMQRLANEIQQLEMTIPYNSERDVLRDQKNIKLRERVLKLLAEDRGIANPVIPESQHKRMSREEYDAKKQERLDKLAAILDKMVQEPQPKPAQVRNYAMACKPQGVRLAWECNFKHALHSSPCGCAKPQMGGKWVILGKNTRKEIKDDI
;
A
#
# COMPACT_ATOMS: atom_id res chain seq x y z
N MET A 1 9.17 -7.31 62.83
CA MET A 1 8.37 -7.30 64.07
C MET A 1 6.92 -7.10 63.66
N ASN A 2 5.93 -7.97 63.78
CA ASN A 2 5.71 -9.33 64.29
C ASN A 2 4.57 -9.89 63.40
N ASP A 3 4.68 -11.07 62.80
CA ASP A 3 4.28 -12.38 63.34
C ASP A 3 2.85 -12.40 63.92
N ILE A 4 1.93 -13.05 63.18
CA ILE A 4 0.69 -13.65 63.70
C ILE A 4 0.60 -15.05 63.08
N THR A 5 1.26 -15.97 63.76
CA THR A 5 0.97 -17.38 63.87
C THR A 5 -0.34 -17.61 64.64
N GLN A 6 -1.11 -18.63 64.27
CA GLN A 6 -1.68 -19.67 65.15
C GLN A 6 -2.47 -20.70 64.30
N ASN A 7 -1.94 -21.90 64.01
CA ASN A 7 -1.86 -23.16 64.81
C ASN A 7 -3.15 -24.06 64.70
N PRO A 8 -3.13 -25.39 64.96
CA PRO A 8 -2.25 -26.45 64.47
C PRO A 8 -2.89 -27.88 64.36
N GLU A 9 -2.03 -28.87 64.06
CA GLU A 9 -2.11 -30.32 64.37
C GLU A 9 -3.16 -31.23 63.68
N ARG A 10 -2.69 -32.28 62.98
CA ARG A 10 -2.48 -33.63 63.57
C ARG A 10 -2.00 -34.66 62.54
N THR A 11 -0.85 -35.24 62.80
CA THR A 11 -0.29 -36.49 62.24
C THR A 11 -0.97 -37.73 62.84
N ASN A 12 -1.22 -38.80 62.04
CA ASN A 12 -0.49 -40.09 62.08
C ASN A 12 -1.27 -41.32 61.53
N ARG A 13 -0.53 -42.16 60.77
CA ARG A 13 -0.56 -43.65 60.61
C ARG A 13 -1.80 -44.38 60.06
N ALA A 14 -1.62 -45.24 59.04
CA ALA A 14 -1.26 -46.68 59.11
C ALA A 14 -1.44 -47.36 57.72
N SER A 15 -0.98 -48.61 57.59
CA SER A 15 -0.48 -49.25 56.36
C SER A 15 -1.36 -50.36 55.74
N GLN A 16 -1.05 -50.70 54.47
CA GLN A 16 -1.25 -51.99 53.73
C GLN A 16 -2.64 -52.35 53.16
N PRO A 17 -2.76 -53.31 52.20
CA PRO A 17 -2.02 -53.51 50.94
C PRO A 17 -2.98 -53.82 49.75
N LEU A 18 -2.55 -53.77 48.49
CA LEU A 18 -3.29 -54.39 47.37
C LEU A 18 -2.37 -55.27 46.51
N GLN A 19 -2.96 -56.37 46.07
CA GLN A 19 -2.35 -57.68 45.82
C GLN A 19 -1.52 -57.80 44.54
N ARG A 20 -0.61 -58.77 44.57
CA ARG A 20 0.26 -59.26 43.49
C ARG A 20 -0.40 -60.46 42.83
N GLU A 21 -0.58 -60.44 41.51
CA GLU A 21 -0.69 -61.65 40.70
C GLU A 21 0.45 -61.66 39.67
N GLU A 22 1.29 -62.68 39.75
CA GLU A 22 2.32 -63.03 38.76
C GLU A 22 1.72 -63.94 37.71
N LEU A 23 2.08 -63.78 36.42
CA LEU A 23 2.18 -64.90 35.48
C LEU A 23 3.11 -64.56 34.29
N THR A 24 4.32 -65.09 34.41
CA THR A 24 5.15 -65.77 33.38
C THR A 24 5.50 -65.08 32.06
N ARG A 25 6.82 -64.92 31.88
CA ARG A 25 7.54 -64.68 30.62
C ARG A 25 7.16 -65.69 29.54
N VAL A 26 6.84 -65.20 28.34
CA VAL A 26 7.07 -65.90 27.08
C VAL A 26 8.00 -65.05 26.24
N ARG A 27 9.13 -65.65 25.86
CA ARG A 27 10.21 -65.05 25.07
C ARG A 27 10.02 -65.53 23.65
N THR A 28 9.53 -64.67 22.76
CA THR A 28 9.54 -64.88 21.31
C THR A 28 10.47 -63.86 20.70
N GLU A 29 11.59 -64.37 20.19
CA GLU A 29 12.57 -63.63 19.40
C GLU A 29 11.95 -63.37 18.03
N GLU A 30 11.82 -62.11 17.62
CA GLU A 30 11.46 -61.76 16.24
C GLU A 30 12.37 -60.65 15.70
N PRO A 31 12.63 -60.67 14.38
CA PRO A 31 13.95 -60.39 13.84
C PRO A 31 14.18 -58.92 13.44
N LEU A 32 15.45 -58.55 13.51
CA LEU A 32 16.08 -57.38 12.89
C LEU A 32 15.87 -57.39 11.37
N THR A 33 14.72 -56.94 10.85
CA THR A 33 14.60 -56.46 9.45
C THR A 33 13.21 -55.88 9.21
N GLN A 34 13.04 -54.59 9.45
CA GLN A 34 12.13 -53.70 8.69
C GLN A 34 12.28 -52.22 9.13
N GLN A 35 13.53 -51.75 9.25
CA GLN A 35 13.84 -50.32 9.14
C GLN A 35 14.38 -50.08 7.73
N ALA A 36 13.51 -50.14 6.72
CA ALA A 36 13.93 -49.91 5.35
C ALA A 36 12.79 -49.48 4.41
N MET A 37 11.79 -48.71 4.86
CA MET A 37 10.74 -48.21 3.96
C MET A 37 10.14 -46.87 4.42
N HIS A 38 10.96 -45.83 4.53
CA HIS A 38 10.48 -44.45 4.41
C HIS A 38 11.61 -43.53 3.91
N MET A 39 12.26 -43.92 2.82
CA MET A 39 12.91 -42.93 1.96
C MET A 39 11.84 -42.33 1.04
N LYS A 40 10.99 -41.47 1.61
CA LYS A 40 10.44 -40.38 0.83
C LYS A 40 11.56 -39.36 0.75
N SER A 41 12.11 -39.16 -0.43
CA SER A 41 13.02 -38.07 -0.74
C SER A 41 12.30 -36.75 -0.49
N ALA A 42 12.29 -36.28 0.76
CA ALA A 42 12.07 -34.88 1.05
C ALA A 42 13.34 -34.17 0.59
N SER A 43 13.29 -33.58 -0.61
CA SER A 43 14.36 -32.73 -1.11
C SER A 43 14.48 -31.52 -0.19
N GLY A 44 15.29 -31.62 0.87
CA GLY A 44 15.52 -30.54 1.81
C GLY A 44 16.13 -29.32 1.12
N ILE A 45 15.74 -28.12 1.54
CA ILE A 45 16.26 -26.86 1.00
C ILE A 45 17.60 -26.52 1.65
N VAL A 46 18.61 -26.26 0.82
CA VAL A 46 19.96 -25.91 1.30
C VAL A 46 20.01 -24.44 1.65
N CYS A 47 20.46 -24.11 2.87
CA CYS A 47 20.65 -22.74 3.30
C CYS A 47 21.72 -22.05 2.44
N PRO A 48 21.42 -20.92 1.78
CA PRO A 48 22.40 -20.21 0.95
C PRO A 48 23.50 -19.53 1.78
N HIS A 49 23.32 -19.39 3.09
CA HIS A 49 24.27 -18.72 3.98
C HIS A 49 25.27 -19.66 4.65
N CYS A 50 24.84 -20.84 5.09
CA CYS A 50 25.69 -21.78 5.85
C CYS A 50 25.75 -23.19 5.26
N GLY A 51 24.99 -23.48 4.19
CA GLY A 51 24.99 -24.79 3.53
C GLY A 51 24.23 -25.90 4.25
N THR A 52 23.60 -25.62 5.41
CA THR A 52 22.78 -26.62 6.12
C THR A 52 21.57 -27.02 5.29
N VAL A 53 21.26 -28.31 5.23
CA VAL A 53 20.01 -28.82 4.64
C VAL A 53 18.87 -28.65 5.65
N ASN A 54 17.79 -28.01 5.24
CA ASN A 54 16.61 -27.76 6.07
C ASN A 54 15.38 -28.44 5.46
N GLU A 55 14.32 -28.55 6.24
CA GLU A 55 13.03 -29.05 5.75
C GLU A 55 12.57 -28.23 4.53
N PRO A 56 11.92 -28.84 3.51
CA PRO A 56 11.60 -28.17 2.25
C PRO A 56 10.80 -26.86 2.41
N GLU A 57 9.97 -26.77 3.46
CA GLU A 57 9.16 -25.60 3.81
C GLU A 57 9.78 -24.71 4.90
N ALA A 58 11.06 -24.91 5.26
CA ALA A 58 11.73 -24.13 6.29
C ALA A 58 11.96 -22.67 5.84
N LEU A 59 11.33 -21.72 6.55
CA LEU A 59 11.50 -20.28 6.33
C LEU A 59 12.83 -19.75 6.86
N PHE A 60 13.40 -20.41 7.88
CA PHE A 60 14.67 -20.03 8.50
C PHE A 60 15.57 -21.23 8.67
N CYS A 61 16.87 -21.00 8.61
CA CYS A 61 17.87 -22.02 8.83
C CYS A 61 17.88 -22.48 10.28
N SER A 62 17.72 -23.78 10.49
CA SER A 62 17.86 -24.41 11.80
C SER A 62 19.26 -24.26 12.41
N SER A 63 20.27 -24.01 11.58
CA SER A 63 21.67 -23.88 12.03
C SER A 63 22.11 -22.42 12.20
N CYS A 64 21.91 -21.55 11.20
CA CYS A 64 22.41 -20.17 11.26
C CYS A 64 21.33 -19.10 11.51
N GLY A 65 20.05 -19.48 11.54
CA GLY A 65 18.94 -18.54 11.75
C GLY A 65 18.60 -17.63 10.57
N ASN A 66 19.40 -17.61 9.48
CA ASN A 66 19.07 -16.82 8.29
C ASN A 66 17.86 -17.37 7.55
N ALA A 67 17.09 -16.49 6.90
CA ALA A 67 15.95 -16.89 6.10
C ALA A 67 16.39 -17.78 4.92
N ILE A 68 15.58 -18.79 4.62
CA ILE A 68 15.80 -19.72 3.50
C ILE A 68 14.58 -19.66 2.59
N GLY A 69 14.80 -19.76 1.27
CA GLY A 69 13.73 -19.63 0.28
C GLY A 69 13.55 -18.22 -0.29
N MET A 70 14.29 -17.22 0.21
CA MET A 70 14.44 -15.93 -0.47
C MET A 70 15.44 -16.04 -1.62
N SER A 71 15.12 -15.43 -2.74
CA SER A 71 16.07 -15.14 -3.81
C SER A 71 16.89 -13.89 -3.47
N THR A 72 18.00 -13.68 -4.16
CA THR A 72 18.83 -12.47 -4.00
C THR A 72 18.60 -11.52 -5.17
N CYS A 73 18.51 -10.22 -4.88
CA CYS A 73 18.36 -9.22 -5.91
C CYS A 73 19.63 -9.18 -6.77
N PRO A 74 19.54 -9.33 -8.10
CA PRO A 74 20.71 -9.30 -8.97
C PRO A 74 21.39 -7.93 -9.03
N ASN A 75 20.68 -6.85 -8.65
CA ASN A 75 21.20 -5.48 -8.71
C ASN A 75 21.91 -5.04 -7.41
N CYS A 76 21.47 -5.50 -6.24
CA CYS A 76 21.98 -5.01 -4.95
C CYS A 76 22.32 -6.09 -3.92
N GLY A 77 22.04 -7.36 -4.20
CA GLY A 77 22.30 -8.48 -3.29
C GLY A 77 21.34 -8.61 -2.10
N ALA A 78 20.35 -7.72 -1.96
CA ALA A 78 19.34 -7.83 -0.91
C ALA A 78 18.48 -9.08 -1.06
N ALA A 79 18.00 -9.64 0.06
CA ALA A 79 17.05 -10.74 0.06
C ALA A 79 15.69 -10.26 -0.49
N VAL A 80 15.12 -11.02 -1.42
CA VAL A 80 13.83 -10.77 -2.07
C VAL A 80 12.98 -12.03 -2.03
N GLU A 81 11.66 -11.86 -2.02
CA GLU A 81 10.72 -12.99 -2.06
C GLU A 81 10.88 -13.76 -3.39
N PRO A 82 10.69 -15.09 -3.41
CA PRO A 82 10.93 -15.93 -4.59
C PRO A 82 10.08 -15.57 -5.83
N ASP A 83 8.92 -14.93 -5.64
CA ASP A 83 8.07 -14.43 -6.75
C ASP A 83 8.05 -12.90 -6.85
N ALA A 84 8.96 -12.21 -6.15
CA ALA A 84 9.04 -10.75 -6.26
C ALA A 84 9.45 -10.39 -7.69
N ASP A 85 8.72 -9.45 -8.29
CA ASP A 85 9.11 -8.87 -9.58
C ASP A 85 9.84 -7.53 -9.42
N PHE A 86 9.82 -6.97 -8.22
CA PHE A 86 10.44 -5.70 -7.86
C PHE A 86 11.21 -5.82 -6.53
N CYS A 87 12.41 -5.24 -6.48
CA CYS A 87 13.20 -5.18 -5.25
C CYS A 87 12.85 -3.92 -4.45
N GLU A 88 12.28 -4.12 -3.25
CA GLU A 88 11.93 -3.02 -2.34
C GLU A 88 13.16 -2.27 -1.80
N SER A 89 14.34 -2.91 -1.76
CA SER A 89 15.57 -2.30 -1.24
C SER A 89 16.28 -1.39 -2.24
N CYS A 90 16.49 -1.84 -3.49
CA CYS A 90 17.14 -1.02 -4.53
C CYS A 90 16.16 -0.35 -5.49
N ARG A 91 14.86 -0.62 -5.37
CA ARG A 91 13.78 0.00 -6.15
C ARG A 91 13.89 -0.20 -7.66
N HIS A 92 14.35 -1.39 -8.06
CA HIS A 92 14.46 -1.80 -9.46
C HIS A 92 13.62 -3.04 -9.71
N TYR A 93 13.07 -3.13 -10.92
CA TYR A 93 12.51 -4.36 -11.45
C TYR A 93 13.59 -5.43 -11.56
N ILE A 94 13.28 -6.67 -11.15
CA ILE A 94 14.28 -7.75 -11.03
C ILE A 94 14.05 -8.93 -11.98
N ARG A 95 12.88 -9.03 -12.62
CA ARG A 95 12.65 -10.13 -13.59
C ARG A 95 13.30 -9.82 -14.92
N THR A 96 13.83 -10.87 -15.53
CA THR A 96 14.46 -10.83 -16.86
C THR A 96 13.61 -11.54 -17.92
N ASP A 97 12.70 -12.40 -17.49
CA ASP A 97 11.85 -13.26 -18.32
C ASP A 97 10.44 -12.68 -18.53
N ILE A 98 10.11 -11.56 -17.88
CA ILE A 98 8.83 -10.87 -18.02
C ILE A 98 9.08 -9.39 -18.30
N CYS A 99 8.32 -8.83 -19.24
CA CYS A 99 8.34 -7.41 -19.54
C CYS A 99 7.71 -6.59 -18.40
N SER A 100 8.41 -5.60 -17.91
CA SER A 100 7.94 -4.69 -16.85
C SER A 100 6.77 -3.79 -17.28
N PHE A 101 6.61 -3.52 -18.59
CA PHE A 101 5.60 -2.61 -19.14
C PHE A 101 4.25 -3.29 -19.42
N CYS A 102 4.27 -4.41 -20.17
CA CYS A 102 3.05 -5.11 -20.60
C CYS A 102 2.85 -6.47 -19.91
N GLY A 103 3.88 -7.04 -19.28
CA GLY A 103 3.81 -8.35 -18.64
C GLY A 103 3.92 -9.54 -19.59
N ALA A 104 4.36 -9.34 -20.84
CA ALA A 104 4.66 -10.42 -21.78
C ALA A 104 5.90 -11.22 -21.35
N HIS A 105 5.93 -12.51 -21.69
CA HIS A 105 7.12 -13.34 -21.52
C HIS A 105 8.19 -12.94 -22.54
N LEU A 106 9.41 -12.78 -22.07
CA LEU A 106 10.56 -12.40 -22.87
C LEU A 106 11.41 -13.63 -23.14
N THR A 107 11.72 -13.87 -24.42
CA THR A 107 12.71 -14.85 -24.86
C THR A 107 13.97 -14.09 -25.30
N GLY A 108 15.13 -14.42 -24.73
CA GLY A 108 16.41 -13.81 -25.10
C GLY A 108 16.69 -12.41 -24.53
N HIS A 109 17.67 -11.70 -25.12
CA HIS A 109 18.27 -10.46 -24.59
C HIS A 109 18.03 -9.23 -25.50
N GLU A 110 16.91 -9.19 -26.21
CA GLU A 110 16.59 -8.09 -27.13
C GLU A 110 16.48 -6.74 -26.39
N ALA A 111 16.82 -5.63 -27.04
CA ALA A 111 16.75 -4.30 -26.43
C ALA A 111 15.31 -3.82 -26.17
N PHE A 112 14.35 -4.33 -26.93
CA PHE A 112 12.93 -3.97 -26.87
C PHE A 112 12.07 -5.21 -26.60
N CYS A 113 10.85 -5.00 -26.12
CA CYS A 113 9.85 -6.06 -26.00
C CYS A 113 9.21 -6.34 -27.37
N PRO A 114 9.13 -7.60 -27.83
CA PRO A 114 8.52 -7.95 -29.12
C PRO A 114 7.00 -7.73 -29.15
N GLU A 115 6.34 -7.74 -28.00
CA GLU A 115 4.88 -7.57 -27.90
C GLU A 115 4.47 -6.08 -27.83
N CYS A 116 5.08 -5.28 -26.94
CA CYS A 116 4.67 -3.89 -26.71
C CYS A 116 5.67 -2.84 -27.24
N GLY A 117 6.80 -3.25 -27.81
CA GLY A 117 7.84 -2.33 -28.33
C GLY A 117 8.57 -1.51 -27.28
N SER A 118 8.29 -1.68 -25.98
CA SER A 118 8.91 -0.87 -24.92
C SER A 118 10.36 -1.28 -24.66
N PRO A 119 11.27 -0.33 -24.37
CA PRO A 119 12.68 -0.62 -24.12
C PRO A 119 12.87 -1.32 -22.79
N ARG A 120 13.71 -2.38 -22.75
CA ARG A 120 14.00 -3.11 -21.50
C ARG A 120 14.82 -2.30 -20.48
N GLY A 121 15.45 -1.21 -20.92
CA GLY A 121 16.28 -0.31 -20.08
C GLY A 121 15.52 0.84 -19.40
N GLY A 122 14.19 0.84 -19.43
CA GLY A 122 13.36 1.89 -18.84
C GLY A 122 13.11 3.09 -19.76
N ILE A 123 12.20 3.96 -19.34
CA ILE A 123 11.79 5.18 -20.04
C ILE A 123 11.96 6.39 -19.12
N VAL A 124 12.61 7.44 -19.62
CA VAL A 124 12.72 8.72 -18.91
C VAL A 124 11.44 9.52 -19.09
N CYS A 125 10.84 9.95 -17.98
CA CYS A 125 9.62 10.74 -18.03
C CYS A 125 9.87 12.10 -18.70
N PRO A 126 9.06 12.52 -19.70
CA PRO A 126 9.24 13.83 -20.35
C PRO A 126 8.86 15.02 -19.46
N VAL A 127 8.10 14.78 -18.38
CA VAL A 127 7.59 15.84 -17.48
C VAL A 127 8.52 16.08 -16.29
N CYS A 128 8.98 15.01 -15.64
CA CYS A 128 9.80 15.11 -14.41
C CYS A 128 11.20 14.51 -14.54
N HIS A 129 11.58 14.03 -15.73
CA HIS A 129 12.89 13.44 -16.05
C HIS A 129 13.33 12.26 -15.16
N THR A 130 12.39 11.66 -14.42
CA THR A 130 12.65 10.45 -13.64
C THR A 130 12.76 9.24 -14.57
N LEU A 131 13.75 8.37 -14.34
CA LEU A 131 13.85 7.06 -15.00
C LEU A 131 12.84 6.08 -14.40
N ASN A 132 12.06 5.43 -15.26
CA ASN A 132 10.99 4.52 -14.87
C ASN A 132 11.11 3.18 -15.60
N ASP A 133 10.91 2.10 -14.85
CA ASP A 133 10.87 0.74 -15.39
C ASP A 133 9.45 0.32 -15.82
N PHE A 134 8.45 1.18 -15.62
CA PHE A 134 7.04 0.85 -15.78
C PHE A 134 6.31 1.83 -16.72
N SER A 135 5.11 1.45 -17.16
CA SER A 135 4.31 2.20 -18.14
C SER A 135 3.78 3.56 -17.65
N PHE A 136 3.84 3.81 -16.34
CA PHE A 136 3.52 5.11 -15.73
C PHE A 136 4.71 5.61 -14.94
N CYS A 137 4.90 6.93 -14.93
CA CYS A 137 5.94 7.54 -14.11
C CYS A 137 5.62 7.36 -12.61
N LYS A 138 6.56 6.79 -11.86
CA LYS A 138 6.43 6.52 -10.41
C LYS A 138 6.24 7.79 -9.57
N GLN A 139 6.79 8.93 -10.03
CA GLN A 139 6.68 10.23 -9.35
C GLN A 139 5.39 10.97 -9.72
N CYS A 140 5.26 11.38 -10.99
CA CYS A 140 4.15 12.25 -11.42
C CYS A 140 2.92 11.50 -11.94
N GLY A 141 2.98 10.18 -12.18
CA GLY A 141 1.87 9.40 -12.73
C GLY A 141 1.60 9.62 -14.22
N THR A 142 2.49 10.32 -14.94
CA THR A 142 2.36 10.50 -16.40
C THR A 142 2.46 9.14 -17.12
N PRO A 143 1.51 8.80 -18.01
CA PRO A 143 1.65 7.61 -18.86
C PRO A 143 2.84 7.76 -19.80
N LEU A 144 3.66 6.72 -19.93
CA LEU A 144 4.91 6.72 -20.71
C LEU A 144 4.81 5.88 -21.98
N THR A 145 3.93 4.89 -22.01
CA THR A 145 3.69 4.03 -23.18
C THR A 145 2.36 4.36 -23.85
N ASP A 146 2.19 4.04 -25.13
CA ASP A 146 0.94 4.27 -25.86
C ASP A 146 -0.23 3.49 -25.24
N GLU A 147 0.01 2.25 -24.80
CA GLU A 147 -0.97 1.45 -24.08
C GLU A 147 -1.45 2.14 -22.79
N ALA A 148 -0.53 2.75 -22.03
CA ALA A 148 -0.87 3.51 -20.83
C ALA A 148 -1.71 4.76 -21.14
N HIS A 149 -1.41 5.47 -22.23
CA HIS A 149 -2.22 6.62 -22.67
C HIS A 149 -3.64 6.22 -23.05
N GLN A 150 -3.80 5.11 -23.78
CA GLN A 150 -5.11 4.59 -24.16
C GLN A 150 -5.90 4.13 -22.93
N LEU A 151 -5.25 3.42 -22.01
CA LEU A 151 -5.87 2.99 -20.76
C LEU A 151 -6.34 4.19 -19.92
N MET A 152 -5.49 5.20 -19.76
CA MET A 152 -5.83 6.39 -19.00
C MET A 152 -7.00 7.15 -19.63
N THR A 153 -7.05 7.25 -20.95
CA THR A 153 -8.17 7.88 -21.68
C THR A 153 -9.48 7.14 -21.40
N LYS A 154 -9.49 5.81 -21.50
CA LYS A 154 -10.67 4.97 -21.20
C LYS A 154 -11.15 5.15 -19.76
N ILE A 155 -10.25 5.15 -18.79
CA ILE A 155 -10.62 5.31 -17.37
C ILE A 155 -11.19 6.71 -17.11
N ARG A 156 -10.64 7.74 -17.74
CA ARG A 156 -11.15 9.12 -17.61
C ARG A 156 -12.57 9.31 -18.15
N GLU A 157 -13.01 8.46 -19.08
CA GLU A 157 -14.36 8.52 -19.62
C GLU A 157 -15.41 7.97 -18.65
N LEU A 158 -15.03 7.09 -17.73
CA LEU A 158 -15.91 6.47 -16.74
C LEU A 158 -16.58 7.51 -15.84
N PRO A 159 -17.89 7.37 -15.56
CA PRO A 159 -18.61 8.31 -14.71
C PRO A 159 -18.06 8.33 -13.28
N GLU A 160 -17.64 7.19 -12.75
CA GLU A 160 -17.04 7.06 -11.42
C GLU A 160 -15.74 7.87 -11.31
N TYR A 161 -14.88 7.82 -12.33
CA TYR A 161 -13.64 8.60 -12.36
C TYR A 161 -13.92 10.10 -12.47
N LYS A 162 -14.91 10.50 -13.27
CA LYS A 162 -15.31 11.92 -13.39
C LYS A 162 -15.83 12.47 -12.06
N GLU A 163 -16.61 11.68 -11.33
CA GLU A 163 -17.08 12.03 -9.99
C GLU A 163 -15.92 12.09 -8.99
N MET A 164 -15.01 11.12 -9.03
CA MET A 164 -13.79 11.10 -8.22
C MET A 164 -12.96 12.37 -8.42
N GLN A 165 -12.69 12.76 -9.68
CA GLN A 165 -11.91 13.94 -9.98
C GLN A 165 -12.64 15.24 -9.59
N ARG A 166 -13.98 15.28 -9.69
CA ARG A 166 -14.77 16.41 -9.18
C ARG A 166 -14.60 16.57 -7.67
N LEU A 167 -14.73 15.48 -6.90
CA LEU A 167 -14.54 15.50 -5.44
C LEU A 167 -13.11 15.90 -5.07
N ALA A 168 -12.10 15.40 -5.79
CA ALA A 168 -10.72 15.80 -5.59
C ALA A 168 -10.51 17.31 -5.78
N ASN A 169 -11.10 17.89 -6.83
CA ASN A 169 -11.05 19.33 -7.07
C ASN A 169 -11.81 20.13 -6.00
N GLU A 170 -12.97 19.65 -5.54
CA GLU A 170 -13.71 20.26 -4.42
C GLU A 170 -12.88 20.27 -3.13
N ILE A 171 -12.19 19.18 -2.82
CA ILE A 171 -11.27 19.09 -1.67
C ILE A 171 -10.15 20.13 -1.82
N GLN A 172 -9.54 20.24 -3.01
CA GLN A 172 -8.49 21.23 -3.26
C GLN A 172 -9.02 22.67 -3.08
N GLN A 173 -10.21 22.97 -3.59
CA GLN A 173 -10.85 24.27 -3.42
C GLN A 173 -11.16 24.58 -1.95
N LEU A 174 -11.61 23.59 -1.19
CA LEU A 174 -11.78 23.72 0.25
C LEU A 174 -10.43 24.03 0.92
N GLU A 175 -9.36 23.32 0.56
CA GLU A 175 -8.02 23.56 1.13
C GLU A 175 -7.44 24.96 0.83
N MET A 176 -7.89 25.60 -0.26
CA MET A 176 -7.56 26.99 -0.57
C MET A 176 -8.37 28.00 0.25
N THR A 177 -9.46 27.56 0.89
CA THR A 177 -10.32 28.41 1.72
C THR A 177 -9.84 28.40 3.17
N ILE A 178 -9.58 29.58 3.72
CA ILE A 178 -9.12 29.72 5.12
C ILE A 178 -10.35 29.78 6.04
N PRO A 179 -10.57 28.79 6.93
CA PRO A 179 -11.70 28.82 7.86
C PRO A 179 -11.57 29.95 8.90
N TYR A 180 -12.66 30.28 9.57
CA TYR A 180 -12.63 31.17 10.73
C TYR A 180 -12.03 30.46 11.95
N ASN A 181 -11.05 31.11 12.58
CA ASN A 181 -10.38 30.58 13.78
C ASN A 181 -10.90 31.22 15.08
N SER A 182 -11.55 32.39 14.99
CA SER A 182 -12.09 33.13 16.13
C SER A 182 -13.31 33.97 15.75
N GLU A 183 -14.15 34.30 16.75
CA GLU A 183 -15.28 35.24 16.56
C GLU A 183 -14.81 36.62 16.06
N ARG A 184 -13.60 37.04 16.47
CA ARG A 184 -12.98 38.28 16.00
C ARG A 184 -12.75 38.26 14.49
N ASP A 185 -12.39 37.12 13.92
CA ASP A 185 -12.20 36.96 12.48
C ASP A 185 -13.52 37.09 11.73
N VAL A 186 -14.60 36.53 12.29
CA VAL A 186 -15.95 36.65 11.73
C VAL A 186 -16.39 38.10 11.70
N LEU A 187 -16.26 38.81 12.83
CA LEU A 187 -16.64 40.23 12.92
C LEU A 187 -15.79 41.11 11.99
N ARG A 188 -14.49 40.80 11.86
CA ARG A 188 -13.59 41.51 10.93
C ARG A 188 -14.03 41.29 9.49
N ASP A 189 -14.36 40.07 9.11
CA ASP A 189 -14.79 39.73 7.76
C ASP A 189 -16.13 40.40 7.42
N GLN A 190 -17.10 40.38 8.33
CA GLN A 190 -18.37 41.10 8.19
C GLN A 190 -18.17 42.61 8.00
N LYS A 191 -17.24 43.22 8.75
CA LYS A 191 -16.88 44.64 8.58
C LYS A 191 -16.25 44.89 7.20
N ASN A 192 -15.38 44.00 6.75
CA ASN A 192 -14.73 44.10 5.43
C ASN A 192 -15.75 43.96 4.28
N ILE A 193 -16.72 43.04 4.39
CA ILE A 193 -17.80 42.86 3.41
C ILE A 193 -18.63 44.14 3.29
N LYS A 194 -19.08 44.69 4.42
CA LYS A 194 -19.84 45.95 4.45
C LYS A 194 -19.04 47.13 3.88
N LEU A 195 -17.73 47.18 4.18
CA LEU A 195 -16.83 48.20 3.64
C LEU A 195 -16.71 48.06 2.11
N ARG A 196 -16.53 46.83 1.60
CA ARG A 196 -16.47 46.55 0.16
C ARG A 196 -17.73 46.99 -0.55
N GLU A 197 -18.90 46.62 -0.03
CA GLU A 197 -20.19 47.01 -0.60
C GLU A 197 -20.33 48.53 -0.66
N ARG A 198 -19.99 49.23 0.43
CA ARG A 198 -20.03 50.69 0.46
C ARG A 198 -19.08 51.33 -0.56
N VAL A 199 -17.84 50.85 -0.65
CA VAL A 199 -16.84 51.36 -1.60
C VAL A 199 -17.29 51.14 -3.04
N LEU A 200 -17.80 49.95 -3.37
CA LEU A 200 -18.28 49.64 -4.72
C LEU A 200 -19.50 50.46 -5.10
N LYS A 201 -20.40 50.74 -4.14
CA LYS A 201 -21.54 51.63 -4.36
C LYS A 201 -21.10 53.06 -4.67
N LEU A 202 -20.18 53.62 -3.88
CA LEU A 202 -19.64 54.97 -4.11
C LEU A 202 -18.94 55.09 -5.47
N LEU A 203 -18.14 54.10 -5.85
CA LEU A 203 -17.47 54.07 -7.16
C LEU A 203 -18.45 53.99 -8.34
N ALA A 204 -19.61 53.37 -8.14
CA ALA A 204 -20.66 53.31 -9.15
C ALA A 204 -21.47 54.61 -9.24
N GLU A 205 -21.76 55.24 -8.09
CA GLU A 205 -22.38 56.56 -8.02
C GLU A 205 -21.53 57.61 -8.74
N ASP A 206 -20.21 57.61 -8.53
CA ASP A 206 -19.24 58.49 -9.22
C ASP A 206 -19.24 58.28 -10.76
N ARG A 207 -19.54 57.05 -11.21
CA ARG A 207 -19.70 56.72 -12.63
C ARG A 207 -21.11 56.97 -13.18
N GLY A 208 -22.02 57.54 -12.38
CA GLY A 208 -23.39 57.85 -12.77
C GLY A 208 -24.34 56.64 -12.82
N ILE A 209 -23.99 55.52 -12.18
CA ILE A 209 -24.82 54.31 -12.14
C ILE A 209 -25.71 54.38 -10.89
N ALA A 210 -27.00 54.63 -11.06
CA ALA A 210 -27.94 54.83 -9.95
C ALA A 210 -28.19 53.58 -9.10
N ASN A 211 -28.14 52.38 -9.69
CA ASN A 211 -28.35 51.09 -9.01
C ASN A 211 -27.31 50.06 -9.44
N PRO A 212 -26.11 50.08 -8.87
CA PRO A 212 -25.09 49.08 -9.16
C PRO A 212 -25.47 47.72 -8.60
N VAL A 213 -25.43 46.68 -9.44
CA VAL A 213 -25.43 45.29 -8.98
C VAL A 213 -24.04 44.98 -8.46
N ILE A 214 -23.90 44.88 -7.13
CA ILE A 214 -22.63 44.53 -6.50
C ILE A 214 -22.49 43.01 -6.51
N PRO A 215 -21.48 42.44 -7.21
CA PRO A 215 -21.27 41.00 -7.19
C PRO A 215 -20.92 40.54 -5.77
N GLU A 216 -21.60 39.49 -5.30
CA GLU A 216 -21.23 38.82 -4.06
C GLU A 216 -19.77 38.38 -4.09
N SER A 217 -19.13 38.38 -2.92
CA SER A 217 -17.80 37.79 -2.80
C SER A 217 -17.89 36.29 -3.08
N GLN A 218 -17.05 35.80 -3.99
CA GLN A 218 -16.96 34.37 -4.31
C GLN A 218 -16.35 33.56 -3.15
N HIS A 219 -15.61 34.21 -2.25
CA HIS A 219 -14.94 33.55 -1.12
C HIS A 219 -15.78 33.70 0.14
N LYS A 220 -16.76 32.80 0.33
CA LYS A 220 -17.49 32.67 1.59
C LYS A 220 -16.67 31.80 2.54
N ARG A 221 -15.97 32.44 3.48
CA ARG A 221 -15.32 31.74 4.60
C ARG A 221 -16.38 31.11 5.49
N MET A 222 -16.06 29.95 6.07
CA MET A 222 -16.94 29.16 6.92
C MET A 222 -16.29 28.88 8.28
N SER A 223 -17.08 28.40 9.24
CA SER A 223 -16.52 28.01 10.54
C SER A 223 -15.56 26.82 10.38
N ARG A 224 -14.65 26.65 11.34
CA ARG A 224 -13.72 25.51 11.33
C ARG A 224 -14.45 24.17 11.38
N GLU A 225 -15.51 24.07 12.18
CA GLU A 225 -16.34 22.88 12.29
C GLU A 225 -17.05 22.54 10.97
N GLU A 226 -17.63 23.55 10.31
CA GLU A 226 -18.29 23.38 9.02
C GLU A 226 -17.28 22.99 7.93
N TYR A 227 -16.10 23.60 7.95
CA TYR A 227 -15.00 23.27 7.04
C TYR A 227 -14.53 21.81 7.23
N ASP A 228 -14.26 21.40 8.46
CA ASP A 228 -13.79 20.05 8.77
C ASP A 228 -14.86 19.01 8.42
N ALA A 229 -16.14 19.29 8.70
CA ALA A 229 -17.26 18.42 8.33
C ALA A 229 -17.43 18.27 6.82
N LYS A 230 -17.43 19.38 6.06
CA LYS A 230 -17.52 19.34 4.59
C LYS A 230 -16.33 18.62 3.96
N LYS A 231 -15.14 18.85 4.51
CA LYS A 231 -13.92 18.18 4.06
C LYS A 231 -14.01 16.68 4.31
N GLN A 232 -14.39 16.26 5.51
CA GLN A 232 -14.51 14.84 5.86
C GLN A 232 -15.56 14.14 5.01
N GLU A 233 -16.73 14.75 4.82
CA GLU A 233 -17.79 14.21 3.95
C GLU A 233 -17.27 13.94 2.53
N ARG A 234 -16.40 14.81 1.99
CA ARG A 234 -15.90 14.70 0.61
C ARG A 234 -14.78 13.68 0.52
N LEU A 235 -13.96 13.58 1.57
CA LEU A 235 -12.97 12.51 1.72
C LEU A 235 -13.63 11.14 1.81
N ASP A 236 -14.71 10.99 2.58
CA ASP A 236 -15.43 9.72 2.73
C ASP A 236 -16.08 9.28 1.41
N LYS A 237 -16.70 10.23 0.69
CA LYS A 237 -17.23 9.97 -0.66
C LYS A 237 -16.12 9.56 -1.63
N LEU A 238 -14.98 10.24 -1.59
CA LEU A 238 -13.83 9.93 -2.45
C LEU A 238 -13.28 8.53 -2.14
N ALA A 239 -13.13 8.17 -0.86
CA ALA A 239 -12.70 6.85 -0.42
C ALA A 239 -13.66 5.76 -0.89
N ALA A 240 -14.97 5.98 -0.78
CA ALA A 240 -15.97 5.02 -1.25
C ALA A 240 -15.91 4.77 -2.77
N ILE A 241 -15.57 5.79 -3.58
CA ILE A 241 -15.36 5.60 -5.02
C ILE A 241 -14.05 4.83 -5.29
N LEU A 242 -12.98 5.15 -4.56
CA LEU A 242 -11.71 4.43 -4.69
C LEU A 242 -11.85 2.94 -4.37
N ASP A 243 -12.63 2.60 -3.34
CA ASP A 243 -12.91 1.21 -2.97
C ASP A 243 -13.71 0.46 -4.07
N LYS A 244 -14.63 1.15 -4.77
CA LYS A 244 -15.37 0.58 -5.90
C LYS A 244 -14.50 0.34 -7.14
N MET A 245 -13.43 1.12 -7.31
CA MET A 245 -12.53 1.03 -8.46
C MET A 245 -11.36 0.06 -8.25
N VAL A 246 -11.33 -0.68 -7.13
CA VAL A 246 -10.32 -1.72 -6.88
C VAL A 246 -10.47 -2.85 -7.91
N GLN A 247 -9.38 -3.19 -8.57
CA GLN A 247 -9.36 -4.31 -9.50
C GLN A 247 -9.15 -5.62 -8.75
N GLU A 248 -9.83 -6.68 -9.20
CA GLU A 248 -9.55 -8.04 -8.75
C GLU A 248 -8.13 -8.49 -9.13
N PRO A 249 -7.51 -9.39 -8.34
CA PRO A 249 -6.20 -9.95 -8.66
C PRO A 249 -6.14 -10.50 -10.09
N GLN A 250 -5.17 -10.03 -10.88
CA GLN A 250 -4.95 -10.51 -12.25
C GLN A 250 -3.63 -11.28 -12.34
N PRO A 251 -3.52 -12.26 -13.27
CA PRO A 251 -2.31 -13.05 -13.41
C PRO A 251 -1.11 -12.24 -13.93
N LYS A 252 -1.34 -11.08 -14.58
CA LYS A 252 -0.30 -10.23 -15.14
C LYS A 252 0.01 -9.04 -14.21
N PRO A 253 1.16 -9.05 -13.50
CA PRO A 253 1.62 -7.96 -12.63
C PRO A 253 1.51 -6.56 -13.24
N ALA A 254 1.98 -6.42 -14.48
CA ALA A 254 2.02 -5.14 -15.18
C ALA A 254 0.62 -4.55 -15.43
N GLN A 255 -0.38 -5.39 -15.74
CA GLN A 255 -1.74 -4.93 -16.00
C GLN A 255 -2.40 -4.36 -14.73
N VAL A 256 -2.22 -5.03 -13.59
CA VAL A 256 -2.74 -4.55 -12.30
C VAL A 256 -2.11 -3.21 -11.93
N ARG A 257 -0.78 -3.07 -12.09
CA ARG A 257 -0.10 -1.78 -11.86
C ARG A 257 -0.62 -0.69 -12.78
N ASN A 258 -0.73 -0.97 -14.07
CA ASN A 258 -1.13 0.00 -15.08
C ASN A 258 -2.55 0.51 -14.82
N TYR A 259 -3.49 -0.38 -14.49
CA TYR A 259 -4.85 0.00 -14.13
C TYR A 259 -4.88 0.80 -12.83
N ALA A 260 -4.20 0.33 -11.77
CA ALA A 260 -4.14 1.05 -10.50
C ALA A 260 -3.57 2.47 -10.66
N MET A 261 -2.50 2.63 -11.44
CA MET A 261 -1.92 3.95 -11.74
C MET A 261 -2.86 4.83 -12.56
N ALA A 262 -3.58 4.26 -13.52
CA ALA A 262 -4.54 5.00 -14.33
C ALA A 262 -5.77 5.46 -13.52
N CYS A 263 -6.16 4.73 -12.47
CA CYS A 263 -7.23 5.09 -11.53
C CYS A 263 -6.82 6.12 -10.47
N LYS A 264 -5.57 6.60 -10.46
CA LYS A 264 -5.09 7.57 -9.46
C LYS A 264 -5.73 8.96 -9.66
N PRO A 265 -6.50 9.49 -8.69
CA PRO A 265 -6.99 10.87 -8.79
C PRO A 265 -5.88 11.89 -8.61
N GLN A 266 -6.02 13.03 -9.27
CA GLN A 266 -5.07 14.14 -9.19
C GLN A 266 -5.46 15.12 -8.09
N GLY A 267 -4.48 15.75 -7.45
CA GLY A 267 -4.70 16.82 -6.46
C GLY A 267 -4.91 16.36 -5.02
N VAL A 268 -4.91 15.04 -4.76
CA VAL A 268 -5.04 14.47 -3.41
C VAL A 268 -3.78 13.69 -3.05
N ARG A 269 -3.37 13.78 -1.77
CA ARG A 269 -2.28 12.96 -1.24
C ARG A 269 -2.79 11.55 -0.99
N LEU A 270 -2.21 10.59 -1.70
CA LEU A 270 -2.59 9.17 -1.64
C LEU A 270 -1.38 8.32 -1.27
N ALA A 271 -1.64 7.19 -0.63
CA ALA A 271 -0.73 6.07 -0.54
C ALA A 271 -1.39 4.84 -1.17
N TRP A 272 -0.58 3.93 -1.67
CA TRP A 272 -1.00 2.63 -2.15
C TRP A 272 -0.86 1.59 -1.04
N GLU A 273 -1.96 0.98 -0.62
CA GLU A 273 -1.95 -0.15 0.32
C GLU A 273 -1.92 -1.45 -0.47
N CYS A 274 -0.85 -2.24 -0.33
CA CYS A 274 -0.72 -3.51 -1.04
C CYS A 274 -1.48 -4.64 -0.33
N ASN A 275 -2.13 -5.52 -1.11
CA ASN A 275 -2.86 -6.67 -0.53
C ASN A 275 -1.92 -7.78 -0.02
N PHE A 276 -0.64 -7.75 -0.37
CA PHE A 276 0.33 -8.78 0.03
C PHE A 276 0.87 -8.57 1.45
N LYS A 277 1.44 -7.39 1.74
CA LYS A 277 2.05 -7.06 3.04
C LYS A 277 1.22 -6.07 3.87
N HIS A 278 0.08 -5.60 3.35
CA HIS A 278 -0.68 -4.47 3.92
C HIS A 278 0.18 -3.23 4.20
N ALA A 279 1.23 -3.07 3.39
CA ALA A 279 2.19 -1.99 3.51
C ALA A 279 1.77 -0.81 2.63
N LEU A 280 2.09 0.40 3.10
CA LEU A 280 1.85 1.63 2.35
C LEU A 280 3.07 1.98 1.50
N HIS A 281 2.81 2.14 0.21
CA HIS A 281 3.76 2.51 -0.82
C HIS A 281 3.37 3.87 -1.41
N SER A 282 4.32 4.57 -2.03
CA SER A 282 4.02 5.82 -2.75
C SER A 282 3.23 5.54 -4.04
N SER A 283 3.43 4.35 -4.61
CA SER A 283 2.72 3.87 -5.79
C SER A 283 2.71 2.33 -5.88
N PRO A 284 1.81 1.72 -6.67
CA PRO A 284 1.85 0.30 -7.01
C PRO A 284 3.18 -0.18 -7.60
N CYS A 285 4.01 0.73 -8.12
CA CYS A 285 5.32 0.43 -8.69
C CYS A 285 6.32 -0.03 -7.62
N GLY A 286 6.13 0.34 -6.35
CA GLY A 286 6.96 -0.10 -5.23
C GLY A 286 6.59 -1.46 -4.63
N CYS A 287 5.51 -2.09 -5.13
CA CYS A 287 5.04 -3.37 -4.60
C CYS A 287 5.77 -4.55 -5.25
N ALA A 288 6.28 -5.47 -4.42
CA ALA A 288 6.94 -6.70 -4.84
C ALA A 288 6.00 -7.76 -5.46
N LYS A 289 4.71 -7.76 -5.11
CA LYS A 289 3.68 -8.70 -5.61
C LYS A 289 2.42 -7.95 -6.07
N PRO A 290 2.49 -7.15 -7.15
CA PRO A 290 1.36 -6.34 -7.61
C PRO A 290 0.18 -7.16 -8.13
N GLN A 291 0.38 -8.43 -8.50
CA GLN A 291 -0.68 -9.32 -9.00
C GLN A 291 -1.79 -9.55 -7.98
N MET A 292 -1.48 -9.42 -6.68
CA MET A 292 -2.47 -9.46 -5.60
C MET A 292 -3.31 -8.19 -5.50
N GLY A 293 -2.95 -7.13 -6.24
CA GLY A 293 -3.61 -5.85 -6.21
C GLY A 293 -3.35 -5.05 -4.93
N GLY A 294 -4.22 -4.08 -4.72
CA GLY A 294 -4.16 -3.14 -3.61
C GLY A 294 -5.20 -2.05 -3.79
N LYS A 295 -5.18 -1.06 -2.90
CA LYS A 295 -6.11 0.05 -2.94
C LYS A 295 -5.42 1.38 -2.66
N TRP A 296 -5.96 2.44 -3.25
CA TRP A 296 -5.53 3.80 -2.94
C TRP A 296 -6.19 4.28 -1.65
N VAL A 297 -5.38 4.73 -0.72
CA VAL A 297 -5.81 5.26 0.58
C VAL A 297 -5.44 6.74 0.65
N ILE A 298 -6.41 7.57 1.06
CA ILE A 298 -6.19 9.01 1.20
C ILE A 298 -5.40 9.29 2.48
N LEU A 299 -4.33 10.08 2.37
CA LEU A 299 -3.51 10.49 3.50
C LEU A 299 -3.97 11.85 4.03
N GLY A 300 -4.21 11.94 5.33
CA GLY A 300 -4.43 13.22 6.01
C GLY A 300 -3.15 14.05 6.12
N LYS A 301 -3.28 15.38 6.25
CA LYS A 301 -2.13 16.31 6.37
C LYS A 301 -1.17 15.97 7.53
N ASN A 302 -1.67 15.30 8.57
CA ASN A 302 -0.92 14.94 9.79
C ASN A 302 -0.63 13.45 9.93
N THR A 303 -0.96 12.63 8.92
CA THR A 303 -0.79 11.19 8.99
C THR A 303 0.69 10.82 8.77
N ARG A 304 1.43 10.61 9.85
CA ARG A 304 2.78 9.98 9.83
C ARG A 304 2.68 8.47 9.66
N LYS A 305 1.93 7.99 8.66
CA LYS A 305 2.04 6.58 8.27
C LYS A 305 3.34 6.44 7.49
N GLU A 306 4.24 5.56 7.94
CA GLU A 306 5.50 5.28 7.27
C GLU A 306 5.20 4.69 5.88
N ILE A 307 5.47 5.47 4.84
CA ILE A 307 5.43 4.99 3.45
C ILE A 307 6.76 4.28 3.23
N LYS A 308 6.72 2.97 2.93
CA LYS A 308 7.94 2.14 2.83
C LYS A 308 8.93 2.65 1.80
N ASP A 309 8.45 3.32 0.77
CA ASP A 309 9.28 3.76 -0.37
C ASP A 309 9.81 5.19 -0.22
N ASP A 310 9.47 5.92 0.86
CA ASP A 310 9.79 7.35 1.04
C ASP A 310 11.16 7.63 1.72
N ILE A 311 12.09 6.67 1.71
CA ILE A 311 13.47 6.82 2.24
C ILE A 311 14.44 7.28 1.15
#